data_AF-A0A968WMW6-F1
#
_entry.id   AF-A0A968WMW6-F1
#
_cell.length_a   1.000
_cell.length_b   1.000
_cell.length_c   1.000
_cell.angle_alpha   90.00
_cell.angle_beta   90.00
_cell.angle_gamma   90.00
#
_symmetry.space_group_name_H-M   'P 1'
#
loop_
_entity.id
_entity.type
_entity.pdbx_description
1 polymer ?
#
loop_
_entity_poly.entity_id
_entity_poly.type
_entity_poly.pdbx_seq_one_letter_code
_entity_poly.pdbx_strand_id
1 'polypeptide(L)' 'MILDSSPVMGLADAPILSRLVDGTIFILEANRVPFAHARNAIRRIRAAGGNVLGVILTKYRALEAGES' A
#
# COMPACT_ATOMS: atom_id res chain seq x y z
N MET A 1 -4.86 17.53 3.48
CA MET A 1 -5.88 16.92 2.59
C MET A 1 -5.61 15.42 2.56
N ILE A 2 -6.64 14.59 2.69
CA ILE A 2 -6.50 13.12 2.58
C ILE A 2 -7.17 12.72 1.28
N LEU A 3 -6.42 12.02 0.42
CA LEU A 3 -6.90 11.46 -0.83
C LEU A 3 -6.94 9.93 -0.68
N ASP A 4 -8.10 9.33 -0.93
CA ASP A 4 -8.26 7.88 -0.97
C ASP A 4 -8.31 7.39 -2.41
N SER A 5 -7.76 6.21 -2.66
CA SER A 5 -7.72 5.59 -3.98
C SER A 5 -8.26 4.17 -3.89
N SER A 6 -9.10 3.77 -4.86
CA SER A 6 -9.71 2.44 -4.90
C SER A 6 -8.69 1.31 -4.69
N PRO A 7 -9.09 0.19 -4.03
CA PRO A 7 -8.17 -0.83 -3.53
C PRO A 7 -7.17 -1.28 -4.58
N VAL A 8 -5.90 -1.25 -4.16
CA VAL A 8 -4.64 -1.34 -4.91
C VAL A 8 -4.51 -2.55 -5.86
N MET A 9 -5.46 -3.48 -5.89
CA MET A 9 -5.51 -4.53 -6.91
C MET A 9 -5.76 -3.99 -8.34
N GLY A 10 -6.20 -2.72 -8.47
CA GLY A 10 -6.32 -1.98 -9.75
C GLY A 10 -5.61 -0.62 -9.71
N LEU A 11 -4.27 -0.60 -9.77
CA LEU A 11 -3.39 0.58 -9.67
C LEU A 11 -3.41 1.54 -10.89
N ALA A 12 -4.58 2.01 -11.34
CA ALA A 12 -4.61 3.11 -12.31
C ALA A 12 -4.37 4.46 -11.61
N ASP A 13 -5.10 4.73 -10.53
CA ASP A 13 -5.20 6.09 -9.98
C ASP A 13 -4.21 6.38 -8.85
N ALA A 14 -3.86 5.38 -8.05
CA ALA A 14 -2.96 5.55 -6.91
C ALA A 14 -1.57 6.12 -7.30
N PRO A 15 -0.92 5.67 -8.40
CA PRO A 15 0.33 6.27 -8.84
C PRO A 15 0.19 7.74 -9.27
N ILE A 16 -0.94 8.11 -9.89
CA ILE A 16 -1.20 9.50 -10.33
C ILE A 16 -1.40 10.39 -9.11
N LEU A 17 -2.27 10.00 -8.18
CA LEU A 17 -2.55 10.76 -6.96
C LEU A 17 -1.31 10.89 -6.08
N SER A 18 -0.45 9.86 -6.03
CA SER A 18 0.78 9.88 -5.24
C SER A 18 1.78 10.97 -5.66
N ARG A 19 1.70 11.48 -6.90
CA ARG A 19 2.51 12.60 -7.40
C ARG A 19 2.00 13.96 -6.95
N LEU A 20 0.72 14.04 -6.56
CA LEU A 20 0.05 15.29 -6.23
C LEU A 20 0.08 15.60 -4.73
N VAL A 21 0.69 14.72 -3.92
CA VAL A 21 0.75 14.82 -2.47
C VAL A 21 2.19 14.77 -1.97
N ASP A 22 2.45 15.38 -0.81
CA ASP A 22 3.77 15.38 -0.18
C ASP A 22 4.21 13.98 0.28
N GLY A 23 3.24 13.10 0.52
CA GLY A 23 3.51 11.74 0.96
C GLY A 23 2.32 10.80 0.82
N THR A 24 2.62 9.53 0.59
CA THR A 24 1.67 8.45 0.40
C THR A 24 1.91 7.36 1.44
N ILE A 25 0.85 6.92 2.12
CA ILE A 25 0.88 5.76 3.00
C ILE A 25 0.20 4.60 2.28
N PHE A 26 0.86 3.45 2.26
CA PHE A 26 0.33 2.25 1.63
C PHE A 26 -0.38 1.36 2.65
N ILE A 27 -1.65 1.04 2.43
CA ILE A 27 -2.41 0.18 3.35
C ILE A 27 -2.42 -1.26 2.80
N LEU A 28 -1.99 -2.21 3.62
CA LEU A 28 -1.97 -3.63 3.31
C LEU A 28 -2.85 -4.38 4.30
N GLU A 29 -3.68 -5.30 3.82
CA GLU A 29 -4.43 -6.20 4.69
C GLU A 29 -3.62 -7.48 4.94
N ALA A 30 -3.42 -7.82 6.22
CA ALA A 30 -2.73 -9.04 6.62
C ALA A 30 -3.44 -10.29 6.06
N ASN A 31 -2.66 -11.31 5.71
CA ASN A 31 -3.13 -12.61 5.21
C ASN A 31 -4.01 -12.59 3.96
N ARG A 32 -4.23 -11.43 3.33
CA ARG A 32 -5.05 -11.28 2.12
C ARG A 32 -4.23 -11.10 0.84
N VAL A 33 -3.09 -10.42 0.95
CA VAL A 33 -2.26 -10.06 -0.21
C VAL A 33 -0.86 -10.65 -0.04
N PRO A 34 -0.36 -11.45 -1.01
CA PRO A 34 1.02 -11.91 -1.00
C PRO A 34 2.00 -10.72 -0.95
N PHE A 35 3.04 -10.83 -0.14
CA PHE A 35 4.04 -9.75 0.03
C PHE A 35 4.62 -9.26 -1.31
N ALA A 36 4.78 -10.17 -2.28
CA ALA A 36 5.24 -9.84 -3.63
C ALA A 36 4.34 -8.82 -4.34
N HIS A 37 3.01 -8.91 -4.20
CA HIS A 37 2.06 -7.98 -4.79
C HIS A 37 2.16 -6.59 -4.14
N ALA A 38 2.25 -6.54 -2.82
CA ALA A 38 2.48 -5.28 -2.09
C ALA A 38 3.78 -4.60 -2.54
N ARG A 39 4.87 -5.38 -2.66
CA ARG A 39 6.15 -4.88 -3.16
C ARG A 39 6.05 -4.36 -4.59
N ASN A 40 5.29 -5.01 -5.46
CA ASN A 40 5.09 -4.55 -6.84
C ASN A 40 4.29 -3.24 -6.89
N ALA A 41 3.25 -3.11 -6.06
CA ALA A 41 2.45 -1.90 -5.96
C ALA A 41 3.29 -0.69 -5.50
N ILE A 42 4.09 -0.85 -4.44
CA ILE A 42 5.00 0.19 -3.94
C ILE A 42 6.01 0.58 -5.03
N ARG A 43 6.56 -0.40 -5.78
CA ARG A 43 7.47 -0.10 -6.90
C ARG A 43 6.79 0.75 -7.98
N ARG A 44 5.53 0.49 -8.30
CA ARG A 44 4.76 1.28 -9.29
C ARG A 44 4.51 2.71 -8.82
N ILE A 45 4.17 2.91 -7.55
CA ILE A 45 3.99 4.24 -6.95
C ILE A 45 5.30 5.04 -7.02
N ARG A 46 6.41 4.42 -6.61
CA ARG A 46 7.74 5.05 -6.68
C ARG A 46 8.17 5.33 -8.13
N ALA A 47 7.93 4.42 -9.06
CA ALA A 47 8.23 4.60 -10.48
C ALA A 47 7.40 5.74 -11.10
N ALA A 48 6.19 5.96 -10.60
CA ALA A 48 5.38 7.12 -10.96
C ALA A 48 5.85 8.40 -10.26
N GLY A 49 6.88 8.40 -9.42
CA GLY A 49 7.39 9.59 -8.73
C GLY A 49 6.66 9.92 -7.43
N GLY A 50 5.84 9.02 -6.90
CA GLY A 50 5.20 9.19 -5.60
C GLY A 50 6.15 8.97 -4.42
N ASN A 51 5.99 9.78 -3.37
CA ASN A 51 6.76 9.67 -2.14
C ASN A 51 6.08 8.72 -1.15
N VAL A 52 6.52 7.46 -1.07
CA VAL A 52 5.97 6.49 -0.11
C VAL A 52 6.61 6.68 1.25
N LEU A 53 5.83 7.17 2.22
CA LEU A 53 6.26 7.43 3.60
C LEU A 53 6.36 6.14 4.43
N GLY A 54 5.53 5.15 4.12
CA GLY A 54 5.47 3.91 4.88
C GLY A 54 4.30 3.02 4.49
N VAL A 55 4.17 1.93 5.24
CA VAL A 55 3.12 0.92 5.06
C VAL A 55 2.38 0.75 6.38
N ILE A 56 1.06 0.67 6.32
CA ILE A 56 0.22 0.25 7.45
C ILE A 56 -0.30 -1.16 7.15
N LEU A 57 0.04 -2.11 8.03
CA LEU A 57 -0.56 -3.43 8.02
C LEU A 57 -1.85 -3.40 8.86
N THR A 58 -2.96 -3.75 8.22
CA THR A 58 -4.30 -3.76 8.83
C THR A 58 -4.80 -5.19 8.98
N LYS A 59 -5.76 -5.38 9.90
CA LYS A 59 -6.36 -6.69 10.23
C LYS A 59 -5.35 -7.77 10.63
N TYR A 60 -4.19 -7.35 11.11
CA TYR A 60 -3.20 -8.25 11.67
C TYR A 60 -3.69 -8.79 13.01
N ARG A 61 -3.75 -10.13 13.13
CA ARG A 61 -4.10 -10.82 14.37
C ARG A 61 -2.82 -11.31 15.04
N ALA A 62 -2.33 -10.54 16.02
CA ALA A 62 -1.08 -10.85 16.72
C ALA A 62 -1.11 -12.19 17.46
N LEU A 63 -2.28 -12.62 17.94
CA LEU A 63 -2.45 -13.88 18.67
C LEU A 63 -2.26 -15.13 17.78
N GLU A 64 -2.40 -14.99 16.46
CA GLU A 64 -2.27 -16.10 15.50
C GLU A 64 -0.87 -16.16 14.86
N ALA A 65 -0.03 -15.14 15.08
CA ALA A 65 1.25 -14.99 14.40
C ALA A 65 2.41 -15.79 15.03
N GLY A 66 2.20 -16.38 16.21
CA GLY A 66 3.19 -17.15 16.96
C GLY A 66 2.99 -18.68 16.91
N GLU A 67 1.99 -19.18 16.19
CA GLU A 67 1.67 -20.61 16.10
C GLU A 67 2.10 -21.28 14.78
N SER A 68 3.07 -20.70 14.06
CA SER A 68 3.64 -21.29 12.83
C SER A 68 5.02 -21.89 13.05
#